data_AF-A0A968CGY7-F1
#
_entry.id   AF-A0A968CGY7-F1
#
_cell.length_a   1.000
_cell.length_b   1.000
_cell.length_c   1.000
_cell.angle_alpha   90.00
_cell.angle_beta   90.00
_cell.angle_gamma   90.00
#
_symmetry.space_group_name_H-M   'P 1'
#
loop_
_entity.id
_entity.type
_entity.pdbx_description
1 polymer ?
#
loop_
_entity_poly.entity_id
_entity_poly.type
_entity_poly.pdbx_seq_one_letter_code
_entity_poly.pdbx_strand_id
1 'polypeptide(L)' 'KGGFDGPLKTYKPRGFIQDKESNAVWGMQFFWPIKAEYRIIYLNEDYTQTVIGRTKRDYVWVMARKPYIPDDDY' A
#
# COMPACT_ATOMS: atom_id res chain seq x y z
N LYS A 1 -5.14 -7.55 24.48
CA LYS A 1 -4.25 -6.69 23.66
C LYS A 1 -3.89 -7.50 22.42
N GLY A 2 -4.28 -7.07 21.21
CA GLY A 2 -4.06 -7.85 19.98
C GLY A 2 -5.28 -8.57 19.39
N GLY A 3 -6.50 -8.28 19.87
CA GLY A 3 -7.74 -8.71 19.21
C GLY A 3 -8.28 -7.63 18.25
N PHE A 4 -9.25 -8.00 17.42
CA PHE A 4 -9.88 -7.09 16.44
C PHE A 4 -10.78 -6.02 17.09
N ASP A 5 -11.21 -6.23 18.34
CA ASP A 5 -12.08 -5.31 19.09
C ASP A 5 -11.32 -4.16 19.78
N GLY A 6 -10.10 -3.87 19.33
CA GLY A 6 -9.32 -2.74 19.84
C GLY A 6 -9.95 -1.39 19.47
N PRO A 7 -9.58 -0.30 20.17
CA PRO A 7 -10.00 1.03 19.78
C PRO A 7 -9.50 1.35 18.36
N LEU A 8 -10.36 1.95 17.54
CA LEU A 8 -10.00 2.40 16.20
C LEU A 8 -8.77 3.29 16.25
N LYS A 9 -7.78 3.00 15.39
CA LYS A 9 -6.57 3.80 15.24
C LYS A 9 -6.43 4.26 13.79
N THR A 10 -6.34 5.58 13.61
CA THR A 10 -6.17 6.18 12.28
C THR A 10 -4.76 6.75 12.15
N TYR A 11 -4.09 6.46 11.03
CA TYR A 11 -2.80 7.03 10.68
C TYR A 11 -2.97 7.97 9.48
N LYS A 12 -2.25 9.10 9.47
CA LYS A 12 -2.29 10.11 8.39
C LYS A 12 -0.88 10.38 7.82
N PRO A 13 -0.23 9.40 7.18
CA PRO A 13 1.08 9.59 6.58
C PRO A 13 1.01 10.49 5.34
N ARG A 14 2.13 11.12 5.00
CA ARG A 14 2.28 11.89 3.75
C ARG A 14 3.10 11.10 2.73
N GLY A 15 2.54 10.89 1.55
CA GLY A 15 3.23 10.28 0.42
C GLY A 15 3.89 11.32 -0.49
N PHE A 16 5.02 10.97 -1.08
CA PHE A 16 5.72 11.77 -2.08
C PHE A 16 6.10 10.89 -3.27
N ILE A 17 5.71 11.30 -4.48
CA ILE A 17 6.10 10.61 -5.72
C ILE A 17 7.61 10.79 -5.93
N GLN A 18 8.32 9.69 -6.15
CA GLN A 18 9.76 9.67 -6.41
C GLN A 18 10.06 9.43 -7.90
N ASP A 19 9.28 8.57 -8.55
CA ASP A 19 9.34 8.34 -9.99
C ASP A 19 8.14 9.03 -10.65
N LYS A 20 8.39 10.12 -11.38
CA LYS A 20 7.35 10.92 -12.03
C LYS A 20 6.98 10.40 -13.42
N GLU A 21 7.74 9.46 -13.99
CA GLU A 21 7.41 8.86 -15.28
C GLU A 21 6.32 7.82 -15.10
N SER A 22 6.54 6.85 -14.21
CA SER A 22 5.54 5.80 -13.93
C SER A 22 4.51 6.20 -12.87
N ASN A 23 4.86 7.15 -11.98
CA ASN A 23 4.11 7.44 -10.75
C ASN A 23 3.90 6.22 -9.82
N ALA A 24 4.69 5.16 -9.98
CA ALA A 24 4.54 3.91 -9.23
C ALA A 24 5.43 3.84 -7.97
N VAL A 25 6.42 4.73 -7.82
CA VAL A 25 7.38 4.72 -6.71
C VAL A 25 7.16 5.90 -5.79
N TRP A 26 6.88 5.60 -4.51
CA TRP A 26 6.51 6.58 -3.50
C TRP A 26 7.37 6.44 -2.25
N GLY A 27 7.72 7.58 -1.65
CA GLY A 27 8.24 7.68 -0.29
C GLY A 27 7.12 8.07 0.68
N MET A 28 6.84 7.22 1.65
CA MET A 28 5.81 7.44 2.68
C MET A 28 6.44 7.95 3.98
N GLN A 29 6.04 9.13 4.44
CA GLN A 29 6.52 9.72 5.70
C GLN A 29 5.45 9.56 6.79
N PHE A 30 5.72 8.67 7.75
CA PHE A 30 4.86 8.42 8.91
C PHE A 30 5.24 9.32 10.10
N PHE A 31 6.55 9.48 10.35
CA PHE A 31 7.13 10.36 11.35
C PHE A 31 8.51 10.82 10.85
N TRP A 32 8.91 12.07 11.12
CA TRP A 32 10.25 12.55 10.77
C TRP A 32 11.31 11.79 11.60
N PRO A 33 12.45 11.31 11.05
CA PRO A 33 12.95 11.43 9.67
C PRO A 33 12.75 10.18 8.77
N ILE A 34 11.94 9.20 9.16
CA ILE A 34 11.87 7.89 8.47
C ILE A 34 10.89 7.95 7.28
N LYS A 35 11.37 7.56 6.09
CA LYS A 35 10.56 7.35 4.89
C LYS A 35 10.47 5.84 4.59
N ALA A 36 9.27 5.31 4.54
CA ALA A 36 9.01 3.94 4.10
C ALA A 36 8.84 3.90 2.58
N GLU A 37 9.38 2.88 1.95
CA GLU A 37 9.25 2.63 0.51
C GLU A 37 7.86 2.06 0.20
N TYR A 38 7.20 2.60 -0.82
CA TYR A 38 5.91 2.14 -1.30
C TYR A 38 5.98 2.04 -2.83
N ARG A 39 6.01 0.82 -3.37
CA ARG A 39 6.16 0.57 -4.80
C ARG A 39 4.98 -0.21 -5.34
N ILE A 40 4.21 0.39 -6.24
CA ILE A 40 3.14 -0.27 -6.97
C ILE A 40 3.80 -1.22 -7.97
N ILE A 41 3.65 -2.52 -7.76
CA ILE A 41 4.20 -3.57 -8.63
C ILE A 41 3.14 -4.23 -9.52
N TYR A 42 1.87 -4.05 -9.16
CA TYR A 42 0.72 -4.45 -9.94
C TYR A 42 -0.44 -3.48 -9.72
N LEU A 43 -1.15 -3.19 -10.80
CA LEU A 43 -2.37 -2.40 -10.83
C LEU A 43 -3.18 -2.88 -12.03
N ASN A 44 -4.43 -3.29 -11.80
CA ASN A 44 -5.32 -3.69 -12.88
C ASN A 44 -5.91 -2.47 -13.61
N GLU A 45 -6.38 -2.68 -14.84
CA GLU A 45 -6.80 -1.61 -15.75
C GLU A 45 -7.95 -0.76 -15.21
N ASP A 46 -8.84 -1.35 -14.42
CA ASP A 46 -9.99 -0.70 -13.80
C ASP A 46 -9.68 -0.10 -12.41
N TYR A 47 -8.43 -0.19 -11.94
CA TYR A 47 -7.96 0.31 -10.64
C TYR A 47 -8.75 -0.26 -9.45
N THR A 48 -9.26 -1.49 -9.55
CA THR A 48 -9.97 -2.14 -8.44
C THR A 48 -9.06 -2.93 -7.51
N GLN A 49 -7.87 -3.31 -7.99
CA GLN A 49 -6.88 -4.10 -7.25
C GLN A 49 -5.47 -3.58 -7.46
N THR A 50 -4.65 -3.63 -6.41
CA THR A 50 -3.23 -3.29 -6.49
C THR A 50 -2.40 -4.14 -5.56
N VAL A 51 -1.16 -4.40 -5.98
CA VAL A 51 -0.14 -4.99 -5.13
C VAL A 51 0.99 -3.98 -4.95
N ILE A 52 1.33 -3.74 -3.69
CA ILE A 52 2.44 -2.89 -3.29
C ILE A 52 3.51 -3.74 -2.65
N GLY A 53 4.74 -3.54 -3.09
CA GLY A 53 5.91 -4.22 -2.55
C GLY A 53 6.99 -3.25 -2.07
N ARG A 54 8.06 -3.85 -1.56
CA ARG A 54 9.32 -3.18 -1.22
C ARG A 54 10.48 -3.85 -1.92
N THR A 55 11.52 -3.09 -2.27
CA THR A 55 12.74 -3.64 -2.87
C THR A 55 13.41 -4.68 -1.97
N LYS A 56 13.31 -4.51 -0.64
CA LYS A 56 13.80 -5.46 0.37
C LYS A 56 13.02 -6.78 0.42
N ARG A 57 11.84 -6.87 -0.22
CA ARG A 57 10.96 -8.06 -0.23
C ARG A 57 10.55 -8.57 1.16
N ASP A 58 10.52 -7.66 2.14
CA ASP A 58 10.15 -7.93 3.53
C ASP A 58 8.66 -7.65 3.82
N TYR A 59 7.98 -6.90 2.94
CA TYR A 59 6.55 -6.62 3.04
C TYR A 59 5.88 -6.61 1.66
N VAL A 60 4.63 -7.07 1.64
CA VAL A 60 3.71 -6.96 0.52
C VAL A 60 2.32 -6.57 1.05
N TRP A 61 1.63 -5.71 0.32
CA TRP A 61 0.23 -5.39 0.57
C TRP A 61 -0.56 -5.69 -0.69
N VAL A 62 -1.63 -6.46 -0.53
CA VAL A 62 -2.67 -6.66 -1.54
C VAL A 62 -3.86 -5.85 -1.09
N MET A 63 -4.34 -4.96 -1.95
CA MET A 63 -5.47 -4.07 -1.64
C MET A 63 -6.51 -4.15 -2.74
N ALA A 64 -7.77 -4.16 -2.33
CA ALA A 64 -8.93 -4.13 -3.21
C ALA A 64 -9.89 -3.02 -2.76
N ARG A 65 -10.64 -2.45 -3.70
CA ARG A 65 -11.70 -1.48 -3.37
C ARG A 65 -12.88 -2.12 -2.61
N LYS A 66 -13.06 -3.43 -2.76
CA LYS A 66 -14.03 -4.24 -2.03
C LYS A 66 -13.32 -5.01 -0.91
N PRO A 67 -14.01 -5.36 0.19
CA PRO A 67 -13.42 -6.13 1.28
C PRO A 67 -13.18 -7.63 0.95
N TYR A 68 -13.31 -8.01 -0.32
CA TYR A 68 -13.07 -9.35 -0.85
C TYR A 68 -12.52 -9.23 -2.28
N ILE A 69 -11.82 -10.28 -2.73
CA ILE A 69 -11.37 -10.47 -4.12
C ILE A 69 -12.24 -11.59 -4.70
N PRO A 70 -12.79 -11.45 -5.91
CA PRO A 70 -13.54 -12.53 -6.58
C PRO A 70 -12.66 -13.76 -6.85
N ASP A 71 -13.25 -14.95 -6.81
CA ASP A 71 -12.53 -16.21 -7.05
C ASP A 71 -11.86 -16.26 -8.45
N ASP A 72 -12.48 -15.65 -9.46
CA ASP A 72 -11.95 -15.57 -10.83
C ASP A 72 -10.67 -14.71 -10.95
N ASP A 73 -10.37 -13.90 -9.93
CA ASP A 73 -9.19 -13.01 -9.87
C ASP A 73 -8.03 -13.58 -9.03
N TYR A 74 -8.13 -14.83 -8.54
CA TYR A 74 -7.04 -15.56 -7.86
C TYR A 74 -6.16 -16.35 -8.84
#